data_AF-A0A962KGA7-F1
#
_entry.id   AF-A0A962KGA7-F1
#
_cell.length_a   1.000
_cell.length_b   1.000
_cell.length_c   1.000
_cell.angle_alpha   90.00
_cell.angle_beta   90.00
_cell.angle_gamma   90.00
#
_symmetry.space_group_name_H-M   'P 1'
#
loop_
_entity.id
_entity.type
_entity.pdbx_description
1 polymer ?
#
loop_
_entity_poly.entity_id
_entity_poly.type
_entity_poly.pdbx_seq_one_letter_code
_entity_poly.pdbx_strand_id
1 'polypeptide(L)'
;NLVVLALHRQGRAVWSGGSELADILLQVSDVLLVQGSKSQIAALKKDSNMLVLDATSDLPYTAKAPLALAIMALIVLLAAFGILPIAVSAVFGALLLIVTGCLTWRDATSALSAQVILIVVASLALGAALLETGGTTYITQIFIYLTQGASPAVVLSGLMLLMAVLTNIVSNNAAAVIGTPVAVSIAQQLGLPPEAFVLGVLFGANMSYATPMGYQTNLLVMNAGGYTFSDFVRIGVPLCLLMWLSLSLLLPVLYGF
;
A
#
# COMPACT_ATOMS: atom_id res chain seq x y z
N ASN A 1 29.55 -16.87 14.82
CA ASN A 1 30.63 -16.96 13.82
C ASN A 1 30.50 -15.80 12.88
N LEU A 2 31.57 -15.03 12.72
CA LEU A 2 31.62 -13.93 11.77
C LEU A 2 32.12 -14.49 10.43
N VAL A 3 31.37 -14.28 9.35
CA VAL A 3 31.66 -14.85 8.04
C VAL A 3 31.87 -13.71 7.05
N VAL A 4 32.97 -13.73 6.32
CA VAL A 4 33.21 -12.79 5.21
C VAL A 4 32.43 -13.28 3.99
N LEU A 5 31.58 -12.42 3.44
CA LEU A 5 30.72 -12.70 2.29
C LEU A 5 31.30 -12.17 0.99
N ALA A 6 32.00 -11.03 1.03
CA ALA A 6 32.62 -10.44 -0.15
C ALA A 6 33.82 -9.54 0.24
N LEU A 7 34.74 -9.37 -0.71
CA LEU A 7 35.84 -8.42 -0.64
C LEU A 7 35.85 -7.56 -1.91
N HIS A 8 35.84 -6.24 -1.74
CA HIS A 8 35.97 -5.27 -2.82
C HIS A 8 37.22 -4.42 -2.64
N ARG A 9 37.92 -4.14 -3.75
CA ARG A 9 39.09 -3.26 -3.79
C ARG A 9 38.90 -2.26 -4.91
N GLN A 10 38.95 -0.96 -4.58
CA GLN A 10 38.81 0.13 -5.57
C GLN A 10 37.58 -0.02 -6.48
N GLY A 11 36.44 -0.45 -5.91
CA GLY A 11 35.19 -0.63 -6.66
C GLY A 11 35.09 -1.90 -7.52
N ARG A 12 36.07 -2.81 -7.45
CA ARG A 12 36.03 -4.12 -8.12
C ARG A 12 35.88 -5.25 -7.10
N ALA A 13 35.04 -6.24 -7.42
CA ALA A 13 34.91 -7.45 -6.62
C ALA A 13 36.20 -8.27 -6.74
N VAL A 14 36.94 -8.41 -5.64
CA VAL A 14 38.15 -9.25 -5.56
C VAL A 14 37.77 -10.68 -5.20
N TRP A 15 36.74 -10.84 -4.39
CA TRP A 15 36.25 -12.15 -3.97
C TRP A 15 34.75 -12.13 -3.65
N SER A 16 34.04 -13.15 -4.15
CA SER A 16 32.60 -13.33 -3.95
C SER A 16 32.24 -14.83 -3.80
N GLY A 17 32.70 -15.46 -2.72
CA GLY A 17 32.08 -16.70 -2.20
C GLY A 17 32.36 -18.01 -2.93
N GLY A 18 33.58 -18.28 -3.40
CA GLY A 18 33.90 -19.54 -4.11
C GLY A 18 35.29 -20.14 -3.91
N SER A 19 36.29 -19.37 -3.46
CA SER A 19 37.67 -19.84 -3.20
C SER A 19 38.09 -19.59 -1.76
N GLU A 20 39.13 -20.28 -1.27
CA GLU A 20 39.63 -20.12 0.10
C GLU A 20 40.08 -18.67 0.36
N LEU A 21 39.35 -17.98 1.25
CA LEU A 21 39.66 -16.61 1.68
C LEU A 21 41.02 -16.51 2.41
N ALA A 22 41.57 -17.65 2.83
CA ALA A 22 42.77 -17.75 3.65
C ALA A 22 44.04 -17.20 2.97
N ASP A 23 44.08 -17.17 1.63
CA ASP A 23 45.27 -16.78 0.87
C ASP A 23 45.27 -15.30 0.44
N ILE A 24 44.23 -14.52 0.77
CA ILE A 24 44.12 -13.13 0.32
C ILE A 24 44.70 -12.18 1.38
N LEU A 25 45.83 -11.55 1.04
CA LEU A 25 46.40 -10.47 1.84
C LEU A 25 45.53 -9.19 1.70
N LEU A 26 45.00 -8.72 2.83
CA LEU A 26 44.22 -7.49 2.91
C LEU A 26 45.10 -6.26 2.68
N GLN A 27 44.60 -5.33 1.87
CA GLN A 27 45.27 -4.06 1.55
C GLN A 27 44.49 -2.87 2.10
N VAL A 28 45.17 -1.73 2.25
CA VAL A 28 44.51 -0.46 2.59
C VAL A 28 43.49 -0.13 1.50
N SER A 29 42.29 0.30 1.90
CA SER A 29 41.12 0.54 1.03
C SER A 29 40.34 -0.70 0.56
N ASP A 30 40.61 -1.87 1.12
CA ASP A 30 39.74 -3.03 0.98
C ASP A 30 38.44 -2.86 1.78
N VAL A 31 37.31 -3.21 1.15
CA VAL A 31 35.98 -3.21 1.76
C VAL A 31 35.51 -4.64 1.91
N LEU A 32 35.34 -5.07 3.15
CA LEU A 32 34.85 -6.40 3.50
C LEU A 32 33.36 -6.36 3.82
N LEU A 33 32.59 -7.22 3.17
CA LEU A 33 31.21 -7.50 3.57
C LEU A 33 31.23 -8.69 4.54
N VAL A 34 30.69 -8.49 5.75
CA VAL A 34 30.75 -9.48 6.83
C VAL A 34 29.37 -9.70 7.42
N GLN A 35 29.03 -10.96 7.70
CA GLN A 35 27.79 -11.38 8.35
C GLN A 35 28.10 -12.03 9.70
N GLY A 36 27.44 -11.58 10.75
CA GLY A 36 27.63 -12.10 12.10
C GLY A 36 26.53 -11.64 13.05
N SER A 37 26.61 -12.03 14.33
CA SER A 37 25.65 -11.57 15.33
C SER A 37 25.86 -10.08 15.68
N LYS A 38 24.82 -9.42 16.21
CA LYS A 38 24.90 -8.02 16.66
C LYS A 38 26.04 -7.78 17.65
N SER A 39 26.32 -8.75 18.54
CA SER A 39 27.44 -8.69 19.48
C SER A 39 28.82 -8.74 18.82
N GLN A 40 28.98 -9.54 17.76
CA GLN A 40 30.24 -9.67 17.02
C GLN A 40 30.52 -8.42 16.17
N ILE A 41 29.49 -7.87 15.53
CA ILE A 41 29.60 -6.61 14.77
C ILE A 41 29.90 -5.45 15.72
N ALA A 42 29.29 -5.42 16.91
CA ALA A 42 29.58 -4.41 17.93
C ALA A 42 31.01 -4.50 18.47
N ALA A 43 31.60 -5.70 18.54
CA ALA A 43 33.00 -5.89 18.90
C ALA A 43 33.94 -5.33 17.81
N LEU A 44 33.64 -5.57 16.54
CA LEU A 44 34.39 -4.99 15.41
C LEU A 44 34.30 -3.47 15.36
N LYS A 45 33.15 -2.88 15.69
CA LYS A 45 33.00 -1.41 15.79
C LYS A 45 33.89 -0.78 16.88
N LYS A 46 34.33 -1.56 17.87
CA LYS A 46 35.22 -1.09 18.95
C LYS A 46 36.70 -1.26 18.63
N ASP A 47 37.04 -2.10 17.65
CA ASP A 47 38.42 -2.32 17.24
C ASP A 47 38.89 -1.17 16.34
N SER A 48 40.07 -0.62 16.60
CA SER A 48 40.56 0.61 15.95
C SER A 48 41.16 0.36 14.55
N ASN A 49 41.29 -0.91 14.16
CA ASN A 49 41.93 -1.31 12.90
C ASN A 49 40.96 -1.41 11.71
N MET A 50 39.65 -1.27 11.92
CA MET A 50 38.65 -1.37 10.86
C MET A 50 37.62 -0.26 10.96
N LEU A 51 37.38 0.45 9.85
CA LEU A 51 36.31 1.43 9.75
C LEU A 51 35.02 0.71 9.32
N VAL A 52 34.07 0.58 10.25
CA VAL A 52 32.77 -0.03 9.95
C VAL A 52 31.90 0.97 9.21
N LEU A 53 31.76 0.77 7.89
CA LEU A 53 30.78 1.47 7.08
C LEU A 53 29.38 1.00 7.49
N ASP A 54 28.56 1.92 8.00
CA ASP A 54 27.27 1.61 8.62
C ASP A 54 26.22 1.26 7.55
N ALA A 55 26.32 0.04 7.02
CA ALA A 55 25.38 -0.57 6.08
C ALA A 55 24.85 -1.91 6.64
N THR A 56 24.67 -2.00 7.96
CA THR A 56 24.10 -3.20 8.58
C THR A 56 22.63 -3.33 8.18
N SER A 57 22.35 -4.22 7.24
CA SER A 57 20.98 -4.64 6.92
C SER A 57 20.61 -5.80 7.83
N ASP A 58 19.57 -5.66 8.66
CA ASP A 58 19.04 -6.78 9.44
C ASP A 58 18.49 -7.84 8.47
N LEU A 59 19.08 -9.03 8.46
CA LEU A 59 18.60 -10.14 7.62
C LEU A 59 17.28 -10.67 8.19
N PRO A 60 16.21 -10.80 7.38
CA PRO A 60 14.92 -11.27 7.86
C PRO A 60 15.01 -12.74 8.32
N TYR A 61 14.57 -13.00 9.55
CA TYR A 61 14.63 -14.34 10.15
C TYR A 61 13.48 -15.21 9.64
N THR A 62 13.72 -15.99 8.58
CA THR A 62 12.66 -16.73 7.85
C THR A 62 12.16 -18.00 8.58
N ALA A 63 12.77 -18.42 9.69
CA ALA A 63 12.42 -19.66 10.37
C ALA A 63 10.93 -19.74 10.81
N LYS A 64 10.30 -18.59 11.10
CA LYS A 64 8.88 -18.50 11.50
C LYS A 64 7.95 -18.09 10.36
N ALA A 65 8.46 -17.93 9.14
CA ALA A 65 7.66 -17.56 7.96
C ALA A 65 6.46 -18.49 7.69
N PRO A 66 6.56 -19.84 7.75
CA PRO A 66 5.40 -20.70 7.46
C PRO A 66 4.30 -20.53 8.52
N LEU A 67 4.66 -20.36 9.79
CA LEU A 67 3.71 -20.12 10.87
C LEU A 67 3.01 -18.76 10.71
N ALA A 68 3.77 -17.72 10.39
CA ALA A 68 3.23 -16.39 10.13
C ALA A 68 2.26 -16.39 8.93
N LEU A 69 2.61 -17.09 7.85
CA LEU A 69 1.74 -17.26 6.68
C LEU A 69 0.47 -18.05 7.02
N ALA A 70 0.58 -19.10 7.82
CA ALA A 70 -0.59 -19.87 8.26
C ALA A 70 -1.55 -19.02 9.10
N ILE A 71 -1.02 -18.19 10.02
CA ILE A 71 -1.82 -17.25 10.81
C ILE A 71 -2.48 -16.21 9.89
N MET A 72 -1.74 -15.64 8.94
CA MET A 72 -2.29 -14.70 7.96
C MET A 72 -3.42 -15.32 7.13
N ALA A 73 -3.23 -16.54 6.62
CA ALA A 73 -4.26 -17.26 5.89
C ALA A 73 -5.50 -17.50 6.76
N LEU A 74 -5.33 -17.90 8.02
CA LEU A 74 -6.43 -18.09 8.96
C LEU A 74 -7.24 -16.81 9.15
N ILE A 75 -6.59 -15.65 9.36
CA ILE A 75 -7.27 -14.35 9.50
C ILE A 75 -8.11 -14.03 8.27
N VAL A 76 -7.53 -14.21 7.07
CA VAL A 76 -8.20 -13.93 5.80
C VAL A 76 -9.41 -14.84 5.62
N LEU A 77 -9.28 -16.14 5.90
CA LEU A 77 -10.38 -17.10 5.77
C LEU A 77 -11.50 -16.81 6.78
N LEU A 78 -11.16 -16.50 8.04
CA LEU A 78 -12.16 -16.14 9.06
C LEU A 78 -12.97 -14.90 8.66
N ALA A 79 -12.31 -13.90 8.09
CA ALA A 79 -12.97 -12.69 7.58
C ALA A 79 -13.79 -12.97 6.31
N ALA A 80 -13.23 -13.73 5.36
CA ALA A 80 -13.87 -14.03 4.07
C ALA A 80 -15.13 -14.90 4.21
N PHE A 81 -15.13 -15.87 5.12
CA PHE A 81 -16.31 -16.69 5.42
C PHE A 81 -17.29 -16.02 6.40
N GLY A 82 -17.01 -14.80 6.84
CA GLY A 82 -17.89 -14.04 7.74
C GLY A 82 -18.01 -14.62 9.15
N ILE A 83 -17.08 -15.49 9.57
CA ILE A 83 -17.08 -16.10 10.91
C ILE A 83 -16.76 -15.04 11.97
N LEU A 84 -15.83 -14.13 11.66
CA LEU A 84 -15.44 -13.02 12.51
C LEU A 84 -15.27 -11.74 11.69
N PRO A 85 -15.72 -10.57 12.19
CA PRO A 85 -15.46 -9.29 11.56
C PRO A 85 -13.96 -9.07 11.37
N ILE A 86 -13.56 -8.47 10.24
CA ILE A 86 -12.14 -8.28 9.90
C ILE A 86 -11.37 -7.51 10.98
N ALA A 87 -12.01 -6.56 11.66
CA ALA A 87 -11.43 -5.81 12.77
C ALA A 87 -11.05 -6.73 13.95
N VAL A 88 -11.91 -7.70 14.28
CA VAL A 88 -11.66 -8.67 15.36
C VAL A 88 -10.63 -9.70 14.91
N SER A 89 -10.76 -10.23 13.70
CA SER A 89 -9.83 -11.21 13.12
C SER A 89 -8.40 -10.65 13.03
N ALA A 90 -8.24 -9.39 12.65
CA ALA A 90 -6.94 -8.74 12.55
C ALA A 90 -6.24 -8.58 13.91
N VAL A 91 -6.96 -8.11 14.93
CA VAL A 91 -6.41 -7.97 16.29
C VAL A 91 -6.06 -9.34 16.88
N PHE A 92 -6.93 -10.33 16.71
CA PHE A 92 -6.68 -11.71 17.12
C PHE A 92 -5.43 -12.29 16.44
N GLY A 93 -5.30 -12.08 15.13
CA GLY A 93 -4.13 -12.48 14.36
C GLY A 93 -2.83 -11.83 14.81
N ALA A 94 -2.87 -10.52 15.07
CA ALA A 94 -1.72 -9.79 15.60
C ALA A 94 -1.29 -10.33 16.97
N LEU A 95 -2.24 -10.63 17.86
CA LEU A 95 -1.97 -11.28 19.15
C LEU A 95 -1.35 -12.67 18.97
N LEU A 96 -1.87 -13.49 18.06
CA LEU A 96 -1.28 -14.80 17.76
C LEU A 96 0.16 -14.69 17.26
N LEU A 97 0.46 -13.73 16.39
CA LEU A 97 1.83 -13.47 15.90
C LEU A 97 2.76 -13.07 17.04
N ILE A 98 2.28 -12.30 18.03
CA ILE A 98 3.05 -11.92 19.21
C ILE A 98 3.28 -13.11 20.14
N VAL A 99 2.24 -13.88 20.45
CA VAL A 99 2.32 -15.04 21.37
C VAL A 99 3.18 -16.16 20.79
N THR A 100 3.11 -16.40 19.49
CA THR A 100 4.00 -17.36 18.78
C THR A 100 5.43 -16.83 18.60
N GLY A 101 5.65 -15.56 18.95
CA GLY A 101 6.93 -14.85 18.79
C GLY A 101 7.34 -14.70 17.34
N CYS A 102 6.40 -14.73 16.39
CA CYS A 102 6.64 -14.35 15.00
C CYS A 102 6.90 -12.84 14.89
N LEU A 103 6.31 -12.05 15.79
CA LEU A 103 6.41 -10.60 15.86
C LEU A 103 6.71 -10.16 17.29
N THR A 104 7.60 -9.19 17.48
CA THR A 104 7.78 -8.58 18.81
C THR A 104 6.76 -7.47 19.04
N TRP A 105 6.51 -7.11 20.31
CA TRP A 105 5.65 -5.95 20.63
C TRP A 105 6.16 -4.65 19.98
N ARG A 106 7.49 -4.50 19.87
CA ARG A 106 8.11 -3.34 19.23
C ARG A 106 7.84 -3.32 17.73
N ASP A 107 7.93 -4.47 17.07
CA ASP A 107 7.62 -4.58 15.64
C ASP A 107 6.13 -4.26 15.39
N ALA A 108 5.23 -4.82 16.21
CA ALA A 108 3.79 -4.58 16.12
C ALA A 108 3.42 -3.09 16.29
N THR A 109 4.01 -2.43 17.29
CA THR A 109 3.78 -1.00 17.54
C THR A 109 4.44 -0.11 16.51
N SER A 110 5.60 -0.49 15.96
CA SER A 110 6.24 0.24 14.86
C SER A 110 5.51 0.10 13.53
N ALA A 111 4.76 -0.99 13.34
CA ALA A 111 3.93 -1.21 12.15
C ALA A 111 2.69 -0.31 12.12
N LEU A 112 2.26 0.22 13.27
CA LEU A 112 1.17 1.19 13.35
C LEU A 112 1.64 2.56 12.87
N SER A 113 1.25 2.92 11.66
CA SER A 113 1.48 4.27 11.14
C SER A 113 0.43 5.24 11.67
N ALA A 114 0.84 6.12 12.60
CA ALA A 114 0.01 7.21 13.11
C ALA A 114 -0.53 8.09 11.98
N GLN A 115 0.26 8.29 10.91
CA GLN A 115 -0.17 9.02 9.72
C GLN A 115 -1.35 8.34 9.02
N VAL A 116 -1.32 7.02 8.83
CA VAL A 116 -2.42 6.27 8.21
C VAL A 116 -3.67 6.37 9.08
N ILE A 117 -3.53 6.18 10.39
CA ILE A 117 -4.65 6.28 11.34
C ILE A 117 -5.29 7.67 11.30
N LEU A 118 -4.47 8.73 11.34
CA LEU A 118 -4.94 10.11 11.28
C LEU A 118 -5.67 10.41 9.97
N ILE A 119 -5.18 9.90 8.83
CA ILE A 119 -5.87 10.04 7.54
C ILE A 119 -7.26 9.39 7.60
N VAL A 120 -7.38 8.17 8.13
CA VAL A 120 -8.69 7.50 8.26
C VAL A 120 -9.62 8.30 9.18
N VAL A 121 -9.16 8.69 10.37
CA VAL A 121 -9.98 9.46 11.31
C VAL A 121 -10.42 10.81 10.72
N ALA A 122 -9.49 11.57 10.13
CA ALA A 122 -9.79 12.87 9.51
C ALA A 122 -10.78 12.73 8.36
N SER A 123 -10.64 11.67 7.56
CA SER A 123 -11.54 11.41 6.45
C SER A 123 -12.96 11.06 6.92
N LEU A 124 -13.12 10.22 7.95
CA LEU A 124 -14.43 9.92 8.55
C LEU A 124 -15.08 11.16 9.15
N ALA A 125 -14.28 12.00 9.84
CA ALA A 125 -14.74 13.28 10.38
C ALA A 125 -15.18 14.26 9.29
N LEU A 126 -14.43 14.35 8.18
CA LEU A 126 -14.78 15.16 7.02
C LEU A 126 -16.08 14.67 6.37
N GLY A 127 -16.23 13.35 6.18
CA GLY A 127 -17.44 12.73 5.66
C GLY A 127 -18.67 13.05 6.53
N ALA A 128 -18.53 12.93 7.86
CA ALA A 128 -19.58 13.29 8.81
C ALA A 128 -19.92 14.78 8.74
N ALA A 129 -18.92 15.67 8.68
CA ALA A 129 -19.13 17.11 8.55
C ALA A 129 -19.83 17.48 7.23
N LEU A 130 -19.50 16.82 6.12
CA LEU A 130 -20.16 17.02 4.83
C LEU A 130 -21.62 16.55 4.81
N LEU A 131 -21.96 15.53 5.60
CA LEU A 131 -23.34 15.07 5.78
C LEU A 131 -24.14 16.07 6.62
N GLU A 132 -23.62 16.49 7.77
CA GLU A 132 -24.26 17.45 8.68
C GLU A 132 -24.47 18.83 8.07
N THR A 133 -23.49 19.32 7.29
CA THR A 133 -23.59 20.61 6.59
C THR A 133 -24.51 20.59 5.36
N GLY A 134 -24.98 19.40 4.95
CA GLY A 134 -25.72 19.24 3.69
C GLY A 134 -24.86 19.37 2.42
N GLY A 135 -23.53 19.47 2.56
CA GLY A 135 -22.60 19.56 1.43
C GLY A 135 -22.67 18.33 0.51
N THR A 136 -22.85 17.14 1.08
CA THR A 136 -23.06 15.90 0.31
C THR A 136 -24.30 15.99 -0.58
N THR A 137 -25.40 16.50 -0.02
CA THR A 137 -26.66 16.71 -0.76
C THR A 137 -26.49 17.72 -1.88
N TYR A 138 -25.80 18.83 -1.63
CA TYR A 138 -25.52 19.85 -2.63
C TYR A 138 -24.68 19.31 -3.81
N ILE A 139 -23.58 18.60 -3.52
CA ILE A 139 -22.74 17.96 -4.54
C ILE A 139 -23.56 16.95 -5.34
N THR A 140 -24.39 16.16 -4.66
CA THR A 140 -25.24 15.16 -5.30
C THR A 140 -26.27 15.81 -6.23
N GLN A 141 -26.90 16.92 -5.81
CA GLN A 141 -27.86 17.64 -6.64
C GLN A 141 -27.22 18.22 -7.89
N ILE A 142 -26.02 18.80 -7.78
CA ILE A 142 -25.25 19.25 -8.95
C ILE A 142 -24.96 18.08 -9.88
N PHE A 143 -24.51 16.96 -9.31
CA PHE A 143 -24.16 15.78 -10.10
C PHE A 143 -25.37 15.22 -10.84
N ILE A 144 -26.50 15.04 -10.15
CA ILE A 144 -27.76 14.58 -10.74
C ILE A 144 -28.28 15.56 -11.79
N TYR A 145 -28.19 16.87 -11.54
CA TYR A 145 -28.57 17.91 -12.51
C TYR A 145 -27.75 17.80 -13.80
N LEU A 146 -26.43 17.62 -13.69
CA LEU A 146 -25.53 17.42 -14.84
C LEU A 146 -25.80 16.10 -15.57
N THR A 147 -26.29 15.09 -14.87
CA THR A 147 -26.63 13.77 -15.44
C THR A 147 -28.13 13.58 -15.67
N GLN A 148 -28.93 14.65 -15.67
CA GLN A 148 -30.38 14.54 -15.87
C GLN A 148 -30.70 13.89 -17.22
N GLY A 149 -31.58 12.89 -17.21
CA GLY A 149 -31.96 12.12 -18.40
C GLY A 149 -30.96 11.04 -18.84
N ALA A 150 -29.83 10.90 -18.14
CA ALA A 150 -28.87 9.83 -18.40
C ALA A 150 -29.32 8.50 -17.75
N SER A 151 -28.89 7.37 -18.32
CA SER A 151 -29.16 6.07 -17.71
C SER A 151 -28.36 5.89 -16.41
N PRO A 152 -28.86 5.10 -15.44
CA PRO A 152 -28.12 4.74 -14.22
C PRO A 152 -26.66 4.31 -14.46
N ALA A 153 -26.41 3.57 -15.53
CA ALA A 153 -25.08 3.16 -15.96
C ALA A 153 -24.15 4.36 -16.24
N VAL A 154 -24.66 5.41 -16.89
CA VAL A 154 -23.90 6.64 -17.18
C VAL A 154 -23.63 7.43 -15.90
N VAL A 155 -24.60 7.50 -14.98
CA VAL A 155 -24.41 8.16 -13.68
C VAL A 155 -23.32 7.46 -12.86
N LEU A 156 -23.36 6.13 -12.81
CA LEU A 156 -22.34 5.31 -12.15
C LEU A 156 -20.96 5.51 -12.78
N SER A 157 -20.91 5.48 -14.11
CA SER A 157 -19.68 5.72 -14.89
C SER A 157 -19.08 7.10 -14.63
N GLY A 158 -19.90 8.14 -14.60
CA GLY A 158 -19.48 9.50 -14.29
C GLY A 158 -18.95 9.64 -12.87
N LEU A 159 -19.60 8.98 -11.90
CA LEU A 159 -19.15 8.97 -10.51
C LEU A 159 -17.78 8.28 -10.39
N MET A 160 -17.63 7.13 -11.04
CA MET A 160 -16.37 6.39 -11.07
C MET A 160 -15.24 7.23 -11.67
N LEU A 161 -15.49 7.93 -12.77
CA LEU A 161 -14.52 8.82 -13.40
C LEU A 161 -14.14 10.00 -12.50
N LEU A 162 -15.13 10.61 -11.84
CA LEU A 162 -14.90 11.68 -10.87
C LEU A 162 -13.97 11.21 -9.74
N MET A 163 -14.20 10.01 -9.22
CA MET A 163 -13.35 9.42 -8.18
C MET A 163 -11.94 9.10 -8.71
N ALA A 164 -11.81 8.65 -9.95
CA ALA A 164 -10.53 8.42 -10.60
C ALA A 164 -9.72 9.71 -10.75
N VAL A 165 -10.37 10.83 -11.06
CA VAL A 165 -9.68 12.13 -11.08
C VAL A 165 -9.28 12.56 -9.66
N LEU A 166 -10.20 12.47 -8.70
CA LEU A 166 -9.97 12.92 -7.33
C LEU A 166 -8.84 12.14 -6.63
N THR A 167 -8.77 10.83 -6.86
CA THR A 167 -7.73 9.99 -6.23
C THR A 167 -6.31 10.33 -6.70
N ASN A 168 -6.16 10.75 -7.96
CA ASN A 168 -4.86 11.15 -8.51
C ASN A 168 -4.39 12.53 -7.98
N ILE A 169 -5.25 13.28 -7.27
CA ILE A 169 -4.94 14.60 -6.70
C ILE A 169 -4.70 14.52 -5.19
N VAL A 170 -5.53 13.77 -4.44
CA VAL A 170 -5.52 13.81 -2.97
C VAL A 170 -4.87 12.55 -2.38
N SER A 171 -5.46 11.38 -2.63
CA SER A 171 -4.98 10.02 -2.30
C SER A 171 -6.16 9.06 -2.40
N ASN A 172 -5.90 7.76 -2.63
CA ASN A 172 -6.94 6.73 -2.70
C ASN A 172 -7.84 6.71 -1.46
N ASN A 173 -7.25 6.83 -0.27
CA ASN A 173 -7.99 6.75 0.99
C ASN A 173 -8.91 7.96 1.17
N ALA A 174 -8.40 9.18 0.90
CA ALA A 174 -9.21 10.39 1.01
C ALA A 174 -10.36 10.39 -0.01
N ALA A 175 -10.08 9.98 -1.25
CA ALA A 175 -11.08 9.86 -2.30
C ALA A 175 -12.19 8.88 -1.91
N ALA A 176 -11.84 7.66 -1.47
CA ALA A 176 -12.84 6.65 -1.09
C ALA A 176 -13.77 7.16 0.03
N VAL A 177 -13.23 7.86 1.03
CA VAL A 177 -14.01 8.30 2.19
C VAL A 177 -14.91 9.49 1.86
N ILE A 178 -14.47 10.40 0.99
CA ILE A 178 -15.34 11.49 0.48
C ILE A 178 -16.40 10.92 -0.46
N GLY A 179 -16.03 9.99 -1.34
CA GLY A 179 -16.91 9.44 -2.37
C GLY A 179 -18.01 8.53 -1.83
N THR A 180 -17.75 7.75 -0.78
CA THR A 180 -18.70 6.77 -0.24
C THR A 180 -20.04 7.40 0.21
N PRO A 181 -20.09 8.46 1.04
CA PRO A 181 -21.35 9.09 1.40
C PRO A 181 -22.06 9.69 0.18
N VAL A 182 -21.31 10.27 -0.77
CA VAL A 182 -21.87 10.81 -2.03
C VAL A 182 -22.52 9.70 -2.87
N ALA A 183 -21.85 8.55 -3.01
CA ALA A 183 -22.38 7.38 -3.72
C ALA A 183 -23.69 6.88 -3.11
N VAL A 184 -23.74 6.75 -1.78
CA VAL A 184 -24.94 6.31 -1.07
C VAL A 184 -26.09 7.30 -1.30
N SER A 185 -25.83 8.61 -1.22
CA SER A 185 -26.84 9.64 -1.48
C SER A 185 -27.34 9.66 -2.93
N ILE A 186 -26.46 9.41 -3.92
CA ILE A 186 -26.85 9.28 -5.33
C ILE A 186 -27.74 8.06 -5.52
N ALA A 187 -27.32 6.90 -5.02
CA ALA A 187 -28.05 5.64 -5.18
C ALA A 187 -29.46 5.73 -4.56
N GLN A 188 -29.57 6.30 -3.36
CA GLN A 188 -30.85 6.52 -2.69
C GLN A 188 -31.78 7.45 -3.48
N GLN A 189 -31.26 8.52 -4.09
CA GLN A 189 -32.06 9.43 -4.91
C GLN A 189 -32.52 8.79 -6.23
N LEU A 190 -31.74 7.85 -6.78
CA LEU A 190 -32.10 7.10 -7.99
C LEU A 190 -32.96 5.86 -7.69
N GLY A 191 -33.18 5.50 -6.43
CA GLY A 191 -33.89 4.28 -6.05
C GLY A 191 -33.14 2.99 -6.40
N LEU A 192 -31.80 3.04 -6.44
CA LEU A 192 -30.93 1.95 -6.86
C LEU A 192 -30.13 1.36 -5.67
N PRO A 193 -29.61 0.14 -5.80
CA PRO A 193 -28.77 -0.48 -4.76
C PRO A 193 -27.52 0.36 -4.48
N PRO A 194 -27.31 0.84 -3.24
CA PRO A 194 -26.12 1.62 -2.84
C PRO A 194 -24.81 0.88 -3.09
N GLU A 195 -24.83 -0.46 -3.01
CA GLU A 195 -23.66 -1.32 -3.18
C GLU A 195 -22.97 -1.09 -4.53
N ALA A 196 -23.74 -0.93 -5.62
CA ALA A 196 -23.19 -0.69 -6.96
C ALA A 196 -22.42 0.64 -7.02
N PHE A 197 -22.96 1.69 -6.41
CA PHE A 197 -22.35 3.02 -6.39
C PHE A 197 -21.13 3.09 -5.47
N VAL A 198 -21.19 2.40 -4.31
CA VAL A 198 -20.03 2.27 -3.41
C VAL A 198 -18.90 1.51 -4.10
N LEU A 199 -19.20 0.44 -4.83
CA LEU A 199 -18.19 -0.25 -5.65
C LEU A 199 -17.64 0.66 -6.74
N GLY A 200 -18.48 1.45 -7.42
CA GLY A 200 -18.03 2.44 -8.40
C GLY A 200 -17.03 3.45 -7.80
N VAL A 201 -17.29 3.92 -6.57
CA VAL A 201 -16.34 4.77 -5.84
C VAL A 201 -15.07 4.03 -5.50
N LEU A 202 -15.15 2.80 -4.99
CA LEU A 202 -13.99 2.00 -4.62
C LEU A 202 -13.08 1.76 -5.82
N PHE A 203 -13.66 1.38 -6.96
CA PHE A 203 -12.88 1.17 -8.18
C PHE A 203 -12.28 2.47 -8.69
N GLY A 204 -13.08 3.54 -8.80
CA GLY A 204 -12.60 4.85 -9.23
C GLY A 204 -11.48 5.37 -8.33
N ALA A 205 -11.63 5.28 -7.01
CA ALA A 205 -10.60 5.69 -6.05
C ALA A 205 -9.31 4.85 -6.14
N ASN A 206 -9.37 3.63 -6.68
CA ASN A 206 -8.19 2.79 -6.92
C ASN A 206 -7.57 2.98 -8.31
N MET A 207 -8.18 3.76 -9.21
CA MET A 207 -7.61 4.13 -10.52
C MET A 207 -6.53 5.21 -10.42
N SER A 208 -5.59 5.01 -9.51
CA SER A 208 -4.50 5.91 -9.17
C SER A 208 -3.25 5.58 -9.99
N TYR A 209 -3.43 5.37 -11.30
CA TYR A 209 -2.36 4.96 -12.22
C TYR A 209 -1.73 6.13 -12.96
N ALA A 210 -2.49 7.22 -13.15
CA ALA A 210 -2.10 8.34 -13.99
C ALA A 210 -1.03 9.23 -13.36
N THR A 211 -1.01 9.35 -12.02
CA THR A 211 -0.02 10.16 -11.31
C THR A 211 0.76 9.34 -10.27
N PRO A 212 2.06 9.62 -10.10
CA PRO A 212 2.85 8.99 -9.06
C PRO A 212 2.43 9.49 -7.67
N MET A 213 1.84 10.68 -7.56
CA MET A 213 1.37 11.28 -6.31
C MET A 213 0.19 10.56 -5.69
N GLY A 214 -0.56 9.78 -6.48
CA GLY A 214 -1.77 9.13 -6.01
C GLY A 214 -1.54 8.05 -4.94
N TYR A 215 -0.33 7.44 -4.89
CA TYR A 215 0.00 6.47 -3.84
C TYR A 215 1.51 6.37 -3.57
N GLN A 216 1.88 6.07 -2.31
CA GLN A 216 3.28 5.98 -1.88
C GLN A 216 4.09 4.93 -2.67
N THR A 217 3.47 3.82 -3.06
CA THR A 217 4.16 2.79 -3.86
C THR A 217 4.54 3.29 -5.24
N ASN A 218 3.72 4.15 -5.86
CA ASN A 218 4.01 4.70 -7.18
C ASN A 218 5.23 5.63 -7.13
N LEU A 219 5.37 6.42 -6.06
CA LEU A 219 6.55 7.26 -5.81
C LEU A 219 7.83 6.42 -5.59
N LEU A 220 7.72 5.29 -4.89
CA LEU A 220 8.85 4.38 -4.69
C LEU A 220 9.32 3.77 -6.02
N VAL A 221 8.38 3.32 -6.86
CA VAL A 221 8.69 2.79 -8.19
C VAL A 221 9.26 3.88 -9.10
N MET A 222 8.73 5.11 -9.04
CA MET A 222 9.25 6.23 -9.83
C MET A 222 10.71 6.51 -9.51
N ASN A 223 11.06 6.59 -8.22
CA ASN A 223 12.44 6.85 -7.79
C ASN A 223 13.38 5.66 -8.06
N ALA A 224 12.97 4.44 -7.71
CA ALA A 224 13.82 3.27 -7.88
C ALA A 224 14.01 2.88 -9.36
N GLY A 225 12.98 3.10 -10.19
CA GLY A 225 13.00 2.81 -11.62
C GLY A 225 13.52 3.95 -12.51
N GLY A 226 13.81 5.12 -11.94
CA GLY A 226 14.26 6.29 -12.69
C GLY A 226 13.22 6.86 -13.65
N TYR A 227 11.92 6.63 -13.38
CA TYR A 227 10.83 7.13 -14.22
C TYR A 227 10.57 8.61 -13.98
N THR A 228 10.09 9.30 -15.00
CA THR A 228 9.62 10.68 -14.90
C THR A 228 8.12 10.74 -14.68
N PHE A 229 7.60 11.88 -14.21
CA PHE A 229 6.16 12.10 -14.08
C PHE A 229 5.42 11.88 -15.41
N SER A 230 6.04 12.24 -16.54
CA SER A 230 5.43 12.07 -17.86
C SER A 230 5.27 10.59 -18.25
N ASP A 231 6.15 9.71 -17.77
CA ASP A 231 6.06 8.27 -18.06
C ASP A 231 4.81 7.67 -17.39
N PHE A 232 4.53 8.09 -16.16
CA PHE A 232 3.32 7.72 -15.43
C PHE A 232 2.05 8.19 -16.12
N VAL A 233 1.99 9.45 -16.56
CA VAL A 233 0.80 9.96 -17.27
C VAL A 233 0.60 9.22 -18.59
N ARG A 234 1.68 8.97 -19.34
CA ARG A 234 1.62 8.35 -20.67
C ARG A 234 1.09 6.92 -20.64
N ILE A 235 1.44 6.13 -19.61
CA ILE A 235 0.99 4.73 -19.48
C ILE A 235 -0.25 4.63 -18.60
N GLY A 236 -0.32 5.42 -17.54
CA GLY A 236 -1.37 5.39 -16.55
C GLY A 236 -2.71 5.90 -17.05
N VAL A 237 -2.74 6.97 -17.86
CA VAL A 237 -4.02 7.49 -18.40
C VAL A 237 -4.72 6.48 -19.31
N PRO A 238 -4.05 5.84 -20.30
CA PRO A 238 -4.66 4.77 -21.08
C PRO A 238 -5.18 3.61 -20.22
N LEU A 239 -4.43 3.23 -19.18
CA LEU A 239 -4.85 2.16 -18.28
C LEU A 239 -6.07 2.56 -17.45
N CYS A 240 -6.12 3.78 -16.93
CA CYS A 240 -7.29 4.33 -16.24
C CYS A 240 -8.52 4.31 -17.15
N LEU A 241 -8.39 4.74 -18.40
CA LEU A 241 -9.50 4.73 -19.36
C LEU A 241 -9.99 3.32 -19.68
N LEU A 242 -9.07 2.37 -19.85
CA LEU A 242 -9.42 0.97 -20.09
C LEU A 242 -10.17 0.38 -18.88
N MET A 243 -9.65 0.59 -17.67
CA MET A 243 -10.29 0.15 -16.44
C MET A 243 -11.67 0.78 -16.26
N TRP A 244 -11.77 2.10 -16.42
CA TRP A 244 -13.04 2.82 -16.38
C TRP A 244 -14.04 2.26 -17.38
N LEU A 245 -13.66 2.10 -18.64
CA LEU A 245 -14.58 1.62 -19.68
C LEU A 245 -15.03 0.18 -19.42
N SER A 246 -14.11 -0.70 -18.98
CA SER A 246 -14.44 -2.08 -18.65
C SER A 246 -15.42 -2.19 -17.46
N LEU A 247 -15.17 -1.42 -16.39
CA LEU A 247 -15.97 -1.47 -15.17
C LEU A 247 -17.31 -0.75 -15.33
N SER A 248 -17.33 0.35 -16.07
CA SER A 248 -18.57 1.06 -16.43
C SER A 248 -19.52 0.22 -17.28
N LEU A 249 -19.04 -0.84 -17.94
CA LEU A 249 -19.88 -1.80 -18.65
C LEU A 249 -20.27 -3.00 -17.76
N LEU A 250 -19.33 -3.52 -16.97
CA LEU A 250 -19.55 -4.71 -16.15
C LEU A 250 -20.46 -4.47 -14.94
N LEU A 251 -20.29 -3.36 -14.23
CA LEU A 251 -21.07 -3.08 -13.01
C LEU A 251 -22.58 -2.94 -13.26
N PRO A 252 -23.03 -2.17 -14.27
CA PRO A 252 -24.46 -2.07 -14.54
C PRO A 252 -25.08 -3.42 -14.95
N VAL A 253 -24.36 -4.21 -15.76
CA VAL A 253 -24.79 -5.57 -16.15
C VAL A 253 -24.92 -6.50 -14.94
N LEU A 254 -23.99 -6.43 -13.99
CA LEU A 254 -24.04 -7.23 -12.75
C LEU A 254 -25.22 -6.86 -11.85
N TYR A 255 -25.60 -5.59 -11.80
CA TYR A 255 -26.67 -5.08 -10.96
C TYR A 255 -28.02 -4.91 -11.69
N GLY A 256 -28.07 -5.25 -12.97
CA GLY A 256 -29.31 -5.35 -13.75
C GLY A 256 -29.92 -4.00 -14.17
N PHE A 257 -29.10 -2.97 -14.39
CA PHE A 257 -29.56 -1.66 -14.86
C PHE A 257 -28.66 -1.04 -15.94
#